data_AF-A0A926A496-F1
#
_entry.id   AF-A0A926A496-F1
#
_cell.length_a   1.000
_cell.length_b   1.000
_cell.length_c   1.000
_cell.angle_alpha   90.00
_cell.angle_beta   90.00
_cell.angle_gamma   90.00
#
_symmetry.space_group_name_H-M   'P 1'
#
loop_
_entity.id
_entity.type
_entity.pdbx_description
1 polymer ?
#
loop_
_entity_poly.entity_id
_entity_poly.type
_entity_poly.pdbx_seq_one_letter_code
_entity_poly.pdbx_strand_id
1 'polypeptide(L)'
;MDTSTAWERFHAGEEPGDVRGEVLTSWRRSRSSGVDPEYADVPYVETELDTHFTRVATPIMERMAQLLVGDRSCLALADPHGSVTWRWVSEPMLRGTLDRLSVAEGFCWDEERVGTNGLGTALETGTIAVVRGSEHFVHRFHEFTCVAAPVRHPVTRRTVGAVNVTCRAEH
;
A
#
# COMPACT_ATOMS: atom_id res chain seq x y z
N MET A 1 15.35 3.47 16.59
CA MET A 1 14.39 3.41 17.70
C MET A 1 13.22 2.59 17.19
N ASP A 2 12.72 1.65 17.98
CA ASP A 2 11.91 0.54 17.48
C ASP A 2 10.45 0.95 17.24
N THR A 3 10.05 1.05 15.97
CA THR A 3 8.67 1.34 15.57
C THR A 3 7.68 0.29 16.09
N SER A 4 8.12 -0.95 16.38
CA SER A 4 7.24 -1.99 16.94
C SER A 4 6.73 -1.60 18.32
N THR A 5 7.62 -1.14 19.20
CA THR A 5 7.25 -0.62 20.53
C THR A 5 6.29 0.57 20.41
N ALA A 6 6.49 1.47 19.44
CA ALA A 6 5.59 2.60 19.24
C ALA A 6 4.20 2.18 18.73
N TRP A 7 4.14 1.16 17.86
CA TRP A 7 2.88 0.58 17.37
C TRP A 7 2.07 -0.03 18.52
N GLU A 8 2.71 -0.81 19.40
CA GLU A 8 2.06 -1.40 20.59
C GLU A 8 1.47 -0.32 21.51
N ARG A 9 2.26 0.73 21.79
CA ARG A 9 1.82 1.87 22.61
C ARG A 9 0.64 2.61 21.98
N PHE A 10 0.65 2.81 20.67
CA PHE A 10 -0.46 3.46 19.96
C PHE A 10 -1.77 2.68 20.11
N HIS A 11 -1.73 1.35 19.97
CA HIS A 11 -2.91 0.50 20.14
C HIS A 11 -3.34 0.32 21.60
N ALA A 12 -2.42 0.53 22.55
CA ALA A 12 -2.73 0.66 23.97
C ALA A 12 -3.39 2.01 24.33
N GLY A 13 -3.54 2.92 23.36
CA GLY A 13 -4.21 4.22 23.53
C GLY A 13 -3.26 5.40 23.76
N GLU A 14 -1.94 5.21 23.66
CA GLU A 14 -0.97 6.29 23.72
C GLU A 14 -0.79 7.00 22.36
N GLU A 15 -0.11 8.14 22.38
CA GLU A 15 0.30 8.88 21.19
C GLU A 15 1.84 8.98 21.18
N PRO A 16 2.55 8.03 20.56
CA PRO A 16 4.01 7.98 20.57
C PRO A 16 4.59 9.15 19.75
N GLY A 17 5.31 10.05 20.41
CA GLY A 17 5.93 11.22 19.78
C GLY A 17 7.20 10.91 18.97
N ASP A 18 7.67 9.65 19.02
CA ASP A 18 8.85 9.11 18.35
C ASP A 18 8.56 8.49 16.98
N VAL A 19 7.30 8.50 16.53
CA VAL A 19 6.87 8.04 15.19
C VAL A 19 6.86 9.21 14.21
N ARG A 20 7.16 8.93 12.92
CA ARG A 20 7.06 9.93 11.85
C ARG A 20 5.65 10.53 11.81
N GLY A 21 5.54 11.86 11.76
CA GLY A 21 4.25 12.55 11.87
C GLY A 21 3.20 12.12 10.83
N GLU A 22 3.63 11.79 9.61
CA GLU A 22 2.73 11.27 8.56
C GLU A 22 2.16 9.89 8.90
N VAL A 23 2.96 9.00 9.48
CA VAL A 23 2.55 7.65 9.90
C VAL A 23 1.60 7.77 11.08
N LEU A 24 1.93 8.57 12.10
CA LEU A 24 1.05 8.79 13.24
C LEU A 24 -0.30 9.40 12.82
N THR A 25 -0.29 10.30 11.83
CA THR A 25 -1.53 10.87 11.28
C THR A 25 -2.37 9.81 10.56
N SER A 26 -1.75 8.94 9.78
CA SER A 26 -2.41 7.80 9.13
C SER A 26 -2.96 6.81 10.17
N TRP A 27 -2.18 6.45 11.20
CA TRP A 27 -2.66 5.60 12.30
C TRP A 27 -3.91 6.15 12.98
N ARG A 28 -3.97 7.46 13.22
CA ARG A 28 -5.17 8.11 13.78
C ARG A 28 -6.39 7.99 12.88
N ARG A 29 -6.23 8.14 11.57
CA ARG A 29 -7.32 7.94 10.60
C ARG A 29 -7.76 6.48 10.60
N SER A 30 -6.84 5.53 10.48
CA SER A 30 -7.14 4.09 10.53
C SER A 30 -7.87 3.67 11.81
N ARG A 31 -7.44 4.19 12.98
CA ARG A 31 -8.14 3.98 14.26
C ARG A 31 -9.55 4.56 14.25
N SER A 32 -9.72 5.74 13.65
CA SER A 32 -11.02 6.42 13.55
C SER A 32 -11.97 5.71 12.57
N SER A 33 -11.43 5.01 11.57
CA SER A 33 -12.17 4.14 10.64
C SER A 33 -12.50 2.77 11.24
N GLY A 34 -12.00 2.45 12.43
CA GLY A 34 -12.29 1.19 13.12
C GLY A 34 -11.56 -0.03 12.55
N VAL A 35 -10.43 0.18 11.86
CA VAL A 35 -9.60 -0.91 11.36
C VAL A 35 -9.08 -1.74 12.53
N ASP A 36 -9.14 -3.07 12.42
CA ASP A 36 -8.59 -4.00 13.39
C ASP A 36 -7.07 -4.16 13.16
N PRO A 37 -6.20 -3.89 14.15
CA PRO A 37 -4.76 -4.01 14.00
C PRO A 37 -4.24 -5.44 13.81
N GLU A 38 -5.01 -6.46 14.18
CA GLU A 38 -4.60 -7.87 14.05
C GLU A 38 -5.17 -8.54 12.80
N TYR A 39 -6.19 -7.93 12.19
CA TYR A 39 -6.92 -8.50 11.08
C TYR A 39 -7.35 -7.46 10.05
N ALA A 40 -7.02 -7.73 8.78
CA ALA A 40 -7.56 -6.98 7.65
C ALA A 40 -8.32 -7.94 6.73
N ASP A 41 -9.62 -7.67 6.55
CA ASP A 41 -10.37 -8.21 5.43
C ASP A 41 -10.23 -7.24 4.26
N VAL A 42 -9.29 -7.52 3.37
CA VAL A 42 -9.08 -6.69 2.17
C VAL A 42 -10.23 -6.99 1.20
N PRO A 43 -11.13 -6.03 0.94
CA PRO A 43 -12.35 -6.32 0.19
C PRO A 43 -12.03 -6.49 -1.30
N TYR A 44 -12.68 -7.47 -1.92
CA TYR A 44 -12.77 -7.55 -3.37
C TYR A 44 -13.85 -6.58 -3.86
N VAL A 45 -13.48 -5.74 -4.82
CA VAL A 45 -14.35 -4.76 -5.47
C VAL A 45 -14.30 -5.03 -6.96
N GLU A 46 -15.47 -5.14 -7.58
CA GLU A 46 -15.55 -5.21 -9.03
C GLU A 46 -15.03 -3.89 -9.62
N THR A 47 -13.89 -3.97 -10.31
CA THR A 47 -13.21 -2.80 -10.86
C THR A 47 -12.94 -2.99 -12.34
N GLU A 48 -13.00 -1.91 -13.11
CA GLU A 48 -12.59 -1.91 -14.50
C GLU A 48 -11.06 -2.00 -14.58
N LEU A 49 -10.55 -3.14 -15.09
CA LEU A 49 -9.10 -3.36 -15.23
C LEU A 49 -8.52 -2.65 -16.47
N ASP A 50 -9.34 -2.42 -17.50
CA ASP A 50 -8.94 -1.81 -18.77
C ASP A 50 -9.39 -0.35 -18.88
N THR A 51 -8.80 0.52 -18.05
CA THR A 51 -9.01 1.96 -18.08
C THR A 51 -7.98 2.65 -18.97
N HIS A 52 -8.20 3.93 -19.29
CA HIS A 52 -7.16 4.73 -19.96
C HIS A 52 -5.86 4.79 -19.15
N PHE A 53 -5.97 4.88 -17.81
CA PHE A 53 -4.82 4.90 -16.93
C PHE A 53 -4.01 3.60 -17.03
N THR A 54 -4.66 2.44 -16.92
CA THR A 54 -3.96 1.15 -16.97
C THR A 54 -3.35 0.87 -18.34
N ARG A 55 -4.04 1.17 -19.44
CA ARG A 55 -3.47 1.03 -20.79
C ARG A 55 -2.17 1.83 -20.99
N VAL A 56 -2.08 3.02 -20.39
CA VAL A 56 -0.89 3.87 -20.51
C VAL A 56 0.20 3.47 -19.50
N ALA A 57 -0.18 3.16 -18.27
CA ALA A 57 0.76 2.87 -17.19
C ALA A 57 1.37 1.47 -17.27
N THR A 58 0.60 0.45 -17.66
CA THR A 58 1.04 -0.95 -17.66
C THR A 58 2.31 -1.16 -18.51
N PRO A 59 2.43 -0.68 -19.77
CA PRO A 59 3.66 -0.86 -20.55
C PRO A 59 4.88 -0.13 -19.97
N ILE A 60 4.68 0.89 -19.14
CA ILE A 60 5.78 1.56 -18.41
C ILE A 60 6.18 0.68 -17.22
N MET A 61 5.21 0.15 -16.47
CA MET A 61 5.47 -0.73 -15.34
C MET A 61 6.09 -2.06 -15.76
N GLU A 62 5.72 -2.62 -16.90
CA GLU A 62 6.36 -3.83 -17.45
C GLU A 62 7.84 -3.60 -17.78
N ARG A 63 8.21 -2.41 -18.28
CA ARG A 63 9.61 -2.04 -18.49
C ARG A 63 10.35 -1.85 -17.17
N MET A 64 9.70 -1.28 -16.17
CA MET A 64 10.28 -1.17 -14.82
C MET A 64 10.47 -2.54 -14.16
N ALA A 65 9.50 -3.45 -14.33
CA ALA A 65 9.55 -4.82 -13.83
C ALA A 65 10.79 -5.57 -14.33
N GLN A 66 11.20 -5.36 -15.59
CA GLN A 66 12.41 -5.96 -16.14
C GLN A 66 13.69 -5.56 -15.39
N LEU A 67 13.71 -4.37 -14.79
CA LEU A 67 14.85 -3.88 -14.01
C LEU A 67 14.89 -4.43 -12.58
N LEU A 68 13.76 -4.96 -12.09
CA LEU A 68 13.60 -5.43 -10.71
C LEU A 68 13.60 -6.97 -10.61
N VAL A 69 13.88 -7.67 -11.70
CA VAL A 69 13.96 -9.14 -11.73
C VAL A 69 15.04 -9.60 -10.75
N GLY A 70 14.66 -10.38 -9.74
CA GLY A 70 15.56 -10.88 -8.70
C GLY A 70 15.56 -10.09 -7.40
N ASP A 71 14.96 -8.88 -7.36
CA ASP A 71 15.02 -7.98 -6.20
C ASP A 71 13.96 -8.28 -5.11
N ARG A 72 13.25 -9.41 -5.20
CA ARG A 72 12.18 -9.80 -4.27
C ARG A 72 11.15 -8.69 -4.04
N SER A 73 10.63 -8.15 -5.15
CA SER A 73 9.72 -7.02 -5.16
C SER A 73 8.44 -7.31 -5.96
N CYS A 74 7.42 -6.49 -5.69
CA CYS A 74 6.15 -6.44 -6.40
C CYS A 74 5.92 -5.01 -6.87
N LEU A 75 5.46 -4.87 -8.12
CA LEU A 75 4.92 -3.63 -8.66
C LEU A 75 3.41 -3.79 -8.80
N ALA A 76 2.67 -2.76 -8.41
CA ALA A 76 1.22 -2.72 -8.58
C ALA A 76 0.76 -1.36 -9.12
N LEU A 77 -0.28 -1.39 -9.93
CA LEU A 77 -1.09 -0.23 -10.27
C LEU A 77 -2.42 -0.34 -9.55
N ALA A 78 -2.96 0.80 -9.12
CA ALA A 78 -4.30 0.88 -8.58
C ALA A 78 -5.06 2.05 -9.20
N ASP A 79 -6.39 1.91 -9.20
CA ASP A 79 -7.31 2.98 -9.55
C ASP A 79 -7.30 4.12 -8.48
N PRO A 80 -8.04 5.22 -8.67
CA PRO A 80 -8.12 6.31 -7.69
C PRO A 80 -8.72 5.92 -6.34
N HIS A 81 -9.40 4.79 -6.26
CA HIS A 81 -10.09 4.30 -5.06
C HIS A 81 -9.26 3.28 -4.28
N GLY A 82 -8.13 2.84 -4.82
CA GLY A 82 -7.23 1.88 -4.17
C GLY A 82 -7.41 0.44 -4.64
N SER A 83 -8.27 0.18 -5.63
CA SER A 83 -8.41 -1.16 -6.22
C SER A 83 -7.20 -1.47 -7.08
N VAL A 84 -6.52 -2.57 -6.80
CA VAL A 84 -5.39 -3.02 -7.64
C VAL A 84 -5.93 -3.39 -9.02
N THR A 85 -5.35 -2.83 -10.07
CA THR A 85 -5.78 -3.05 -11.46
C THR A 85 -4.76 -3.81 -12.31
N TRP A 86 -3.52 -3.88 -11.83
CA TRP A 86 -2.45 -4.65 -12.45
C TRP A 86 -1.38 -4.95 -11.41
N ARG A 87 -0.72 -6.11 -11.51
CA ARG A 87 0.49 -6.39 -10.73
C ARG A 87 1.53 -7.23 -11.45
N TRP A 88 2.78 -7.03 -11.04
CA TRP A 88 3.91 -7.89 -11.34
C TRP A 88 4.65 -8.27 -10.06
N VAL A 89 5.16 -9.49 -9.98
CA VAL A 89 5.91 -9.99 -8.82
C VAL A 89 7.15 -10.71 -9.31
N SER A 90 8.30 -10.38 -8.72
CA SER A 90 9.61 -10.82 -9.19
C SER A 90 9.86 -12.33 -9.04
N GLU A 91 9.25 -12.97 -8.03
CA GLU A 91 9.46 -14.39 -7.73
C GLU A 91 8.18 -15.13 -7.28
N PRO A 92 8.06 -16.46 -7.53
CA PRO A 92 6.87 -17.23 -7.19
C PRO A 92 6.55 -17.30 -5.68
N MET A 93 7.57 -17.35 -4.82
CA MET A 93 7.37 -17.41 -3.36
C MET A 93 6.73 -16.12 -2.83
N LEU A 94 7.26 -14.96 -3.23
CA LEU A 94 6.67 -13.66 -2.90
C LEU A 94 5.25 -13.55 -3.46
N ARG A 95 5.00 -14.02 -4.69
CA ARG A 95 3.66 -14.02 -5.27
C ARG A 95 2.66 -14.78 -4.41
N GLY A 96 3.01 -15.99 -3.97
CA GLY A 96 2.15 -16.78 -3.10
C GLY A 96 1.88 -16.11 -1.75
N THR A 97 2.84 -15.38 -1.19
CA THR A 97 2.62 -14.59 0.04
C THR A 97 1.68 -13.42 -0.22
N LEU A 98 1.91 -12.65 -1.28
CA LEU A 98 1.06 -11.53 -1.67
C LEU A 98 -0.36 -11.96 -2.02
N ASP A 99 -0.55 -13.15 -2.61
CA ASP A 99 -1.86 -13.75 -2.87
C ASP A 99 -2.65 -14.01 -1.59
N ARG A 100 -1.99 -14.55 -0.55
CA ARG A 100 -2.62 -14.80 0.76
C ARG A 100 -2.98 -13.51 1.51
N LEU A 101 -2.38 -12.39 1.10
CA LEU A 101 -2.65 -11.06 1.64
C LEU A 101 -3.63 -10.28 0.78
N SER A 102 -4.15 -10.86 -0.31
CA SER A 102 -5.04 -10.17 -1.25
C SER A 102 -4.38 -8.95 -1.93
N VAL A 103 -3.07 -8.99 -2.16
CA VAL A 103 -2.37 -8.05 -3.05
C VAL A 103 -2.50 -8.55 -4.49
N ALA A 104 -3.72 -8.45 -5.02
CA ALA A 104 -4.10 -8.95 -6.34
C ALA A 104 -5.16 -8.06 -6.99
N GLU A 105 -5.32 -8.18 -8.30
CA GLU A 105 -6.30 -7.41 -9.07
C GLU A 105 -7.71 -7.57 -8.50
N GLY A 106 -8.43 -6.45 -8.39
CA GLY A 106 -9.77 -6.37 -7.81
C GLY A 106 -9.82 -6.19 -6.29
N PHE A 107 -8.71 -6.28 -5.57
CA PHE A 107 -8.70 -6.01 -4.13
C PHE A 107 -8.40 -4.55 -3.83
N CYS A 108 -9.18 -3.94 -2.93
CA CYS A 108 -9.07 -2.53 -2.57
C CYS A 108 -8.21 -2.32 -1.32
N TRP A 109 -7.17 -1.52 -1.46
CA TRP A 109 -6.17 -1.21 -0.43
C TRP A 109 -6.28 0.23 0.08
N ASP A 110 -7.48 0.79 0.07
CA ASP A 110 -7.74 2.09 0.71
C ASP A 110 -7.37 2.07 2.21
N GLU A 111 -6.99 3.23 2.72
CA GLU A 111 -6.54 3.36 4.11
C GLU A 111 -7.68 3.17 5.12
N GLU A 112 -8.91 3.49 4.71
CA GLU A 112 -10.10 3.41 5.56
C GLU A 112 -10.44 1.96 5.95
N ARG A 113 -10.19 1.00 5.06
CA ARG A 113 -10.53 -0.42 5.27
C ARG A 113 -9.34 -1.27 5.65
N VAL A 114 -8.15 -0.97 5.13
CA VAL A 114 -6.94 -1.79 5.33
C VAL A 114 -5.98 -1.16 6.34
N GLY A 115 -6.27 0.06 6.78
CA GLY A 115 -5.42 0.84 7.66
C GLY A 115 -4.19 1.40 6.94
N THR A 116 -3.28 2.02 7.70
CA THR A 116 -2.02 2.55 7.19
C THR A 116 -1.26 1.50 6.39
N ASN A 117 -1.23 1.72 5.09
CA ASN A 117 -0.50 0.95 4.10
C ASN A 117 0.02 1.93 3.03
N GLY A 118 1.03 1.55 2.26
CA GLY A 118 1.64 2.46 1.28
C GLY A 118 0.64 3.01 0.27
N LEU A 119 -0.12 2.13 -0.36
CA LEU A 119 -1.04 2.47 -1.45
C LEU A 119 -2.18 3.39 -1.00
N GLY A 120 -2.92 2.98 0.05
CA GLY A 120 -4.02 3.75 0.61
C GLY A 120 -3.56 5.11 1.14
N THR A 121 -2.43 5.16 1.86
CA THR A 121 -1.90 6.42 2.42
C THR A 121 -1.48 7.39 1.32
N ALA A 122 -0.91 6.89 0.21
CA ALA A 122 -0.54 7.73 -0.93
C ALA A 122 -1.76 8.33 -1.64
N LEU A 123 -2.84 7.56 -1.76
CA LEU A 123 -4.10 8.04 -2.32
C LEU A 123 -4.80 9.05 -1.40
N GLU A 124 -4.88 8.75 -0.11
CA GLU A 124 -5.50 9.59 0.92
C GLU A 124 -4.79 10.95 1.04
N THR A 125 -3.46 10.95 1.08
CA THR A 125 -2.68 12.19 1.21
C THR A 125 -2.48 12.91 -0.12
N GLY A 126 -2.63 12.21 -1.25
CA GLY A 126 -2.23 12.70 -2.56
C GLY A 126 -0.71 12.95 -2.68
N THR A 127 0.10 12.36 -1.81
CA THR A 127 1.56 12.49 -1.82
C THR A 127 2.24 11.12 -1.84
N ILE A 128 3.54 11.08 -2.07
CA ILE A 128 4.30 9.82 -1.98
C ILE A 128 4.23 9.35 -0.52
N ALA A 129 3.88 8.09 -0.31
CA ALA A 129 3.88 7.46 1.00
C ALA A 129 4.91 6.34 1.05
N VAL A 130 5.63 6.27 2.17
CA VAL A 130 6.52 5.14 2.50
C VAL A 130 6.05 4.57 3.82
N VAL A 131 5.80 3.26 3.88
CA VAL A 131 5.35 2.55 5.08
C VAL A 131 6.23 1.31 5.25
N ARG A 132 6.93 1.22 6.37
CA ARG A 132 7.95 0.20 6.65
C ARG A 132 7.58 -0.63 7.87
N GLY A 133 7.52 -1.95 7.71
CA GLY A 133 7.36 -2.88 8.82
C GLY A 133 6.20 -2.50 9.73
N SER A 134 6.49 -2.24 11.01
CA SER A 134 5.49 -1.86 12.00
C SER A 134 4.86 -0.47 11.83
N GLU A 135 5.27 0.31 10.84
CA GLU A 135 4.50 1.48 10.40
C GLU A 135 3.17 1.09 9.76
N HIS A 136 3.02 -0.15 9.26
CA HIS A 136 1.72 -0.63 8.83
C HIS A 136 0.79 -0.73 10.03
N PHE A 137 -0.44 -0.25 9.86
CA PHE A 137 -1.42 -0.27 10.95
C PHE A 137 -1.74 -1.71 11.37
N VAL A 138 -1.85 -2.61 10.39
CA VAL A 138 -2.18 -4.01 10.60
C VAL A 138 -0.91 -4.85 10.71
N HIS A 139 -0.78 -5.60 11.80
CA HIS A 139 0.38 -6.42 12.17
C HIS A 139 0.79 -7.41 11.07
N ARG A 140 -0.19 -8.00 10.38
CA ARG A 140 0.06 -8.95 9.28
C ARG A 140 0.93 -8.39 8.15
N PHE A 141 0.98 -7.07 7.97
CA PHE A 141 1.76 -6.43 6.91
C PHE A 141 3.18 -6.02 7.34
N HIS A 142 3.57 -6.30 8.59
CA HIS A 142 4.86 -5.88 9.15
C HIS A 142 6.08 -6.56 8.50
N GLU A 143 5.89 -7.60 7.68
CA GLU A 143 7.00 -8.18 6.92
C GLU A 143 7.37 -7.38 5.65
N PHE A 144 6.66 -6.29 5.34
CA PHE A 144 6.82 -5.54 4.10
C PHE A 144 7.27 -4.09 4.31
N THR A 145 7.89 -3.55 3.26
CA THR A 145 8.01 -2.11 3.01
C THR A 145 7.25 -1.78 1.74
N CYS A 146 6.39 -0.77 1.81
CA CYS A 146 5.61 -0.27 0.70
C CYS A 146 6.00 1.18 0.38
N VAL A 147 6.18 1.47 -0.89
CA VAL A 147 6.37 2.83 -1.42
C VAL A 147 5.33 3.05 -2.51
N ALA A 148 4.46 4.04 -2.33
CA ALA A 148 3.45 4.35 -3.32
C ALA A 148 3.45 5.82 -3.70
N ALA A 149 3.14 6.10 -4.95
CA ALA A 149 3.06 7.44 -5.51
C ALA A 149 1.75 7.60 -6.29
N PRO A 150 0.94 8.64 -6.01
CA PRO A 150 -0.27 8.92 -6.77
C PRO A 150 0.09 9.49 -8.14
N VAL A 151 -0.59 9.00 -9.17
CA VAL A 151 -0.48 9.52 -10.54
C VAL A 151 -1.57 10.57 -10.73
N ARG A 152 -1.19 11.75 -11.20
CA ARG A 152 -2.11 12.89 -11.37
C ARG A 152 -2.34 13.21 -12.83
N HIS A 153 -3.58 13.52 -13.18
CA HIS A 153 -3.91 14.07 -14.48
C HIS A 153 -3.18 15.41 -14.68
N PRO A 154 -2.50 15.64 -15.82
CA PRO A 154 -1.64 16.81 -16.00
C PRO A 154 -2.40 18.14 -15.95
N VAL A 155 -3.63 18.16 -16.47
CA VAL A 155 -4.50 19.36 -16.49
C VAL A 155 -5.30 19.52 -15.19
N THR A 156 -6.17 18.57 -14.86
CA THR A 156 -7.09 18.69 -13.71
C THR A 156 -6.43 18.49 -12.36
N ARG A 157 -5.19 17.97 -12.31
CA ARG A 157 -4.43 17.62 -11.10
C ARG A 157 -5.10 16.58 -10.19
N ARG A 158 -6.25 16.02 -10.59
CA ARG A 158 -6.93 14.92 -9.90
C ARG A 158 -6.06 13.66 -9.97
N THR A 159 -6.06 12.90 -8.89
CA THR A 159 -5.46 11.56 -8.86
C THR A 159 -6.24 10.64 -9.78
N VAL A 160 -5.54 9.95 -10.69
CA VAL A 160 -6.11 9.00 -11.66
C VAL A 160 -5.75 7.55 -11.35
N GLY A 161 -4.93 7.35 -10.33
CA GLY A 161 -4.48 6.05 -9.85
C GLY A 161 -3.20 6.20 -9.03
N ALA A 162 -2.56 5.09 -8.71
CA ALA A 162 -1.27 5.08 -8.03
C ALA A 162 -0.37 3.97 -8.56
N VAL A 163 0.94 4.17 -8.41
CA VAL A 163 1.96 3.14 -8.56
C VAL A 163 2.42 2.75 -7.16
N ASN A 164 2.55 1.46 -6.88
CA ASN A 164 3.05 0.93 -5.62
C ASN A 164 4.17 -0.07 -5.86
N VAL A 165 5.19 0.00 -5.03
CA VAL A 165 6.27 -0.99 -4.92
C VAL A 165 6.22 -1.60 -3.53
N THR A 166 6.17 -2.93 -3.47
CA THR A 166 6.23 -3.67 -2.22
C THR A 166 7.44 -4.60 -2.23
N CYS A 167 8.27 -4.54 -1.20
CA CYS A 167 9.37 -5.47 -0.97
C CYS A 167 9.31 -5.98 0.48
N ARG A 168 10.11 -7.01 0.81
CA ARG A 168 10.26 -7.43 2.22
C ARG A 168 10.94 -6.31 3.00
N ALA A 169 10.47 -6.04 4.22
CA ALA A 169 11.22 -5.21 5.14
C ALA A 169 12.58 -5.85 5.45
N GLU A 170 13.64 -5.05 5.48
CA GLU A 170 14.93 -5.49 6.01
C GLU A 170 14.79 -5.71 7.53
N HIS A 171 15.33 -6.83 8.03
CA HIS A 171 15.40 -7.15 9.45
C HIS A 171 16.60 -6.47 10.11
#